data_AF-A0A1Q5SZN3-F1
#
_entry.id   AF-A0A1Q5SZN3-F1
#
_cell.length_a   1.000
_cell.length_b   1.000
_cell.length_c   1.000
_cell.angle_alpha   90.00
_cell.angle_beta   90.00
_cell.angle_gamma   90.00
#
_symmetry.space_group_name_H-M   'P 1'
#
loop_
_entity.id
_entity.type
_entity.pdbx_description
1 polymer ?
#
loop_
_entity_poly.entity_id
_entity_poly.type
_entity_poly.pdbx_seq_one_letter_code
_entity_poly.pdbx_strand_id
1 'polypeptide(L)' 'MPVYHIGLISMECGQPLPICLPRAQGFDMGLVAVLEKPEHVATYAVHPAHLEVHKMREELCDDTLAYDLEF' A
#
# COMPACT_ATOMS: atom_id res chain seq x y z
N MET A 1 -9.68 21.00 -11.62
CA MET A 1 -10.14 20.20 -10.45
C MET A 1 -9.20 20.54 -9.31
N PRO A 2 -9.68 20.85 -8.09
CA PRO A 2 -8.77 21.07 -6.97
C PRO A 2 -7.96 19.79 -6.74
N VAL A 3 -6.64 19.91 -6.73
CA VAL A 3 -5.75 18.80 -6.37
C VAL A 3 -5.84 18.69 -4.86
N TYR A 4 -6.66 17.76 -4.37
CA TYR A 4 -6.66 17.45 -2.95
C TYR A 4 -5.28 16.89 -2.59
N HIS A 5 -4.69 17.42 -1.53
CA HIS A 5 -3.41 16.94 -1.00
C HIS A 5 -3.61 15.50 -0.52
N ILE A 6 -2.97 14.54 -1.18
CA ILE A 6 -3.08 13.11 -0.84
C ILE A 6 -2.17 12.70 0.33
N GLY A 7 -1.28 13.59 0.76
CA GLY A 7 -0.41 13.37 1.91
C GLY A 7 0.53 12.18 1.80
N LEU A 8 0.78 11.60 0.61
CA LEU A 8 1.75 10.51 0.45
C LEU A 8 3.18 11.06 0.57
N ILE A 9 3.95 10.53 1.51
CA ILE A 9 5.36 10.87 1.74
C ILE A 9 6.27 9.93 0.94
N SER A 10 6.05 8.63 1.05
CA SER A 10 6.85 7.60 0.38
C SER A 10 6.03 6.33 0.12
N MET A 11 6.48 5.55 -0.85
CA MET A 11 5.94 4.23 -1.13
C MET A 11 7.07 3.31 -1.54
N GLU A 12 7.17 2.16 -0.87
CA GLU A 12 8.14 1.11 -1.16
C GLU A 12 7.42 -0.21 -1.37
N CYS A 13 7.92 -1.04 -2.28
CA CYS A 13 7.41 -2.39 -2.48
C CYS A 13 8.55 -3.38 -2.74
N GLY A 14 8.31 -4.66 -2.41
CA GLY A 14 9.30 -5.69 -2.63
C GLY A 14 8.91 -7.04 -2.05
N GLN A 15 9.78 -8.02 -2.23
CA GLN A 15 9.60 -9.36 -1.68
C GLN A 15 10.13 -9.44 -0.25
N PRO A 16 9.58 -10.33 0.60
CA PRO A 16 10.16 -10.62 1.90
C PRO A 16 11.62 -11.09 1.74
N LEU A 17 12.50 -10.61 2.63
CA LEU A 17 13.85 -11.14 2.71
C LEU A 17 13.83 -12.65 3.00
N PRO A 18 14.81 -13.44 2.52
CA PRO A 18 14.82 -14.89 2.73
C PRO A 18 14.66 -15.34 4.20
N ILE A 19 15.23 -14.58 5.15
CA ILE A 19 15.12 -14.87 6.59
C ILE A 19 13.73 -14.57 7.18
N CYS A 20 12.90 -13.82 6.46
CA CYS A 20 11.54 -13.47 6.86
C CYS A 20 10.50 -14.45 6.32
N LEU A 21 10.84 -15.31 5.36
CA LEU A 21 9.90 -16.25 4.73
C LEU A 21 9.08 -17.08 5.75
N PRO A 22 9.66 -17.62 6.85
CA PRO A 22 8.87 -18.35 7.84
C PRO A 22 7.84 -17.50 8.59
N ARG A 23 8.03 -16.17 8.63
CA ARG A 23 7.13 -15.21 9.27
C ARG A 23 6.18 -14.52 8.30
N ALA A 24 6.43 -14.63 6.99
CA ALA A 24 5.65 -13.97 5.97
C ALA A 24 4.27 -14.63 5.76
N GLN A 25 3.96 -15.74 6.46
CA GLN A 25 2.65 -16.41 6.41
C GLN A 25 2.19 -16.77 4.98
N GLY A 26 3.13 -17.07 4.09
CA GLY A 26 2.84 -17.39 2.69
C GLY A 26 2.71 -16.19 1.75
N PHE A 27 2.69 -14.95 2.26
CA PHE A 27 2.74 -13.75 1.42
C PHE A 27 4.16 -13.54 0.88
N ASP A 28 4.29 -13.20 -0.40
CA ASP A 28 5.55 -13.12 -1.15
C ASP A 28 5.86 -11.71 -1.68
N MET A 29 4.99 -10.74 -1.39
CA MET A 29 5.17 -9.31 -1.67
C MET A 29 4.65 -8.46 -0.50
N GLY A 30 5.32 -7.34 -0.25
CA GLY A 30 4.85 -6.29 0.65
C GLY A 30 4.90 -4.92 -0.02
N LEU A 31 4.02 -4.02 0.43
CA LEU A 31 3.99 -2.61 0.09
C LEU A 31 3.83 -1.80 1.37
N VAL A 32 4.58 -0.70 1.49
CA VAL A 32 4.47 0.25 2.59
C VAL A 32 4.30 1.64 2.00
N ALA A 33 3.15 2.26 2.25
CA ALA A 33 2.89 3.66 1.96
C ALA A 33 2.93 4.45 3.27
N VAL A 34 3.73 5.51 3.31
CA VAL A 34 3.81 6.43 4.46
C VAL A 34 3.01 7.68 4.11
N LEU A 35 2.01 8.01 4.91
CA LEU A 35 1.18 9.19 4.74
C LEU A 35 1.44 10.19 5.87
N GLU A 36 1.26 11.48 5.58
CA GLU A 36 1.49 12.57 6.54
C GLU A 36 0.59 12.50 7.77
N LYS A 37 -0.64 12.00 7.60
CA LYS A 37 -1.67 11.93 8.65
C LYS A 37 -2.68 10.81 8.34
N PRO A 38 -3.38 10.27 9.36
CA PRO A 38 -4.37 9.21 9.16
C PRO A 38 -5.52 9.62 8.24
N GLU A 39 -5.94 10.89 8.28
CA GLU A 39 -7.09 11.34 7.49
C GLU A 39 -6.81 11.28 5.98
N HIS A 40 -5.53 11.25 5.59
CA HIS A 40 -5.13 11.14 4.19
C HIS A 40 -5.31 9.72 3.62
N VAL A 41 -5.53 8.68 4.44
CA VAL A 41 -5.79 7.32 3.95
C VAL A 41 -7.01 7.29 3.04
N ALA A 42 -8.08 8.00 3.40
CA ALA A 42 -9.31 8.05 2.62
C ALA A 42 -9.11 8.76 1.27
N THR A 43 -8.33 9.85 1.22
CA THR A 43 -8.07 10.57 -0.03
C THR A 43 -7.08 9.84 -0.93
N TYR A 44 -6.10 9.15 -0.35
CA TYR A 44 -5.18 8.27 -1.05
C TYR A 44 -5.91 7.10 -1.71
N ALA A 45 -6.80 6.42 -0.97
CA ALA A 45 -7.52 5.24 -1.45
C ALA A 45 -8.34 5.48 -2.73
N VAL A 46 -8.92 6.68 -2.87
CA VAL A 46 -9.75 7.07 -4.02
C VAL A 46 -9.00 7.88 -5.09
N HIS A 47 -7.70 8.11 -4.90
CA HIS A 47 -6.91 8.89 -5.85
C HIS A 47 -6.78 8.12 -7.18
N PRO A 48 -6.95 8.76 -8.35
CA PRO A 48 -6.92 8.05 -9.64
C PRO A 48 -5.64 7.23 -9.86
N ALA A 49 -4.47 7.77 -9.48
CA ALA A 49 -3.22 7.01 -9.60
C ALA A 49 -3.16 5.79 -8.67
N HIS A 50 -3.78 5.87 -7.48
CA HIS A 50 -3.87 4.71 -6.59
C HIS A 50 -4.83 3.66 -7.17
N LEU A 51 -5.96 4.08 -7.77
CA LEU A 51 -6.91 3.15 -8.39
C LEU A 51 -6.30 2.37 -9.56
N GLU A 52 -5.45 2.99 -10.37
CA GLU A 52 -4.70 2.29 -11.44
C GLU A 52 -3.76 1.22 -10.85
N VAL A 53 -3.03 1.54 -9.78
CA VAL A 53 -2.15 0.59 -9.10
C VAL A 53 -2.94 -0.51 -8.39
N HIS A 54 -4.07 -0.15 -7.78
CA HIS A 54 -4.96 -1.09 -7.10
C HIS A 54 -5.49 -2.14 -8.07
N LYS A 55 -5.93 -1.72 -9.27
CA LYS A 55 -6.36 -2.64 -10.32
C LYS A 55 -5.25 -3.60 -10.76
N MET A 56 -4.03 -3.08 -10.98
CA MET A 56 -2.88 -3.95 -11.30
C MET A 56 -2.61 -4.96 -10.19
N ARG A 57 -2.70 -4.56 -8.92
CA ARG A 57 -2.58 -5.46 -7.77
C ARG A 57 -3.68 -6.52 -7.76
N GLU A 58 -4.93 -6.18 -8.07
CA GLU A 58 -6.03 -7.16 -8.13
C GLU A 58 -5.84 -8.20 -9.24
N GLU A 59 -5.17 -7.83 -10.34
CA GLU A 59 -4.87 -8.75 -11.45
C GLU A 59 -3.65 -9.65 -11.15
N LEU A 60 -2.73 -9.21 -10.28
CA LEU A 60 -1.48 -9.92 -9.98
C LEU A 60 -1.52 -10.74 -8.69
N CYS A 61 -2.33 -10.36 -7.70
CA CYS A 61 -2.32 -10.93 -6.36
C CYS A 61 -3.60 -11.70 -6.07
N ASP A 62 -3.46 -12.94 -5.59
CA ASP A 62 -4.60 -13.79 -5.21
C ASP A 62 -5.18 -13.42 -3.83
N ASP A 63 -4.34 -13.00 -2.89
CA ASP A 63 -4.73 -12.65 -1.52
C ASP A 63 -4.02 -11.36 -1.07
N THR A 64 -4.57 -10.67 -0.08
CA THR A 64 -3.93 -9.50 0.52
C THR A 64 -4.41 -9.26 1.94
N LEU A 65 -3.43 -8.91 2.78
CA LEU A 65 -3.64 -8.40 4.11
C LEU A 65 -3.14 -6.95 4.20
N ALA A 66 -3.97 -6.05 4.70
CA ALA A 66 -3.65 -4.62 4.82
C ALA A 66 -4.00 -4.10 6.22
N TYR A 67 -3.16 -3.20 6.73
CA TYR A 67 -3.36 -2.49 7.99
C TYR A 67 -2.89 -1.05 7.86
N ASP A 68 -3.68 -0.13 8.40
CA ASP A 68 -3.27 1.26 8.61
C ASP A 68 -2.84 1.43 10.07
N LEU A 69 -1.65 1.99 10.30
CA LEU A 69 -1.03 2.11 11.62
C LEU A 69 -0.51 3.54 11.82
N GLU A 70 -0.70 4.07 13.04
CA GLU A 70 -0.06 5.30 13.51
C GLU A 70 1.18 4.96 14.34
N PHE A 71 2.25 5.74 14.19
CA PHE A 71 3.52 5.58 14.90
C PHE A 71 3.96 6.90 15.53
#